data_AF-A0A450V9W8-F1
#
_entry.id   AF-A0A450V9W8-F1
#
_cell.length_a   1.000
_cell.length_b   1.000
_cell.length_c   1.000
_cell.angle_alpha   90.00
_cell.angle_beta   90.00
_cell.angle_gamma   90.00
#
_symmetry.space_group_name_H-M   'P 1'
#
loop_
_entity.id
_entity.type
_entity.pdbx_description
1 polymer ?
#
loop_
_entity_poly.entity_id
_entity_poly.type
_entity_poly.pdbx_seq_one_letter_code
_entity_poly.pdbx_strand_id
1 'polypeptide(L)'
;MRAYNLLRVEAKIRGIKIEILQYPGQQGKDSNIQGEMDPSSSIEYALAVLSDYEQREEPYRTLGISHGCNVSLAASIQNVPKNYWECAVLWGPIPYWKTWKHMFFDTDPNLRKGT
;
A
#
# COMPACT_ATOMS: atom_id res chain seq x y z
N MET A 1 12.20 6.23 -5.68
CA MET A 1 13.04 6.51 -4.50
C MET A 1 12.97 7.95 -3.98
N ARG A 2 12.96 9.00 -4.83
CA ARG A 2 12.98 10.41 -4.39
C ARG A 2 11.73 10.86 -3.60
N ALA A 3 10.52 10.46 -4.02
CA ALA A 3 9.27 10.87 -3.37
C ALA A 3 9.13 10.36 -1.91
N TYR A 4 9.44 9.09 -1.66
CA TYR A 4 9.42 8.51 -0.31
C TYR A 4 10.42 9.17 0.65
N ASN A 5 11.58 9.61 0.14
CA ASN A 5 12.55 10.32 0.96
C ASN A 5 12.07 11.73 1.33
N LEU A 6 11.40 12.43 0.42
CA LEU A 6 10.77 13.72 0.74
C LEU A 6 9.69 13.55 1.83
N LEU A 7 8.86 12.51 1.74
CA LEU A 7 7.87 12.18 2.77
C LEU A 7 8.53 11.92 4.13
N ARG A 8 9.63 11.17 4.17
CA ARG A 8 10.39 10.93 5.42
C ARG A 8 10.94 12.21 6.03
N VAL A 9 11.49 13.09 5.21
CA VAL A 9 12.04 14.38 5.66
C VAL A 9 10.92 15.25 6.22
N GLU A 10 9.82 15.39 5.49
CA GLU A 10 8.68 16.21 5.91
C GLU A 10 8.01 15.66 7.18
N ALA A 11 7.83 14.35 7.27
CA ALA A 11 7.32 13.68 8.45
C ALA A 11 8.19 13.96 9.68
N LYS A 12 9.52 13.88 9.52
CA LYS A 12 10.48 14.22 10.59
C LYS A 12 10.36 15.68 11.03
N ILE A 13 10.26 16.62 10.08
CA ILE A 13 10.09 18.05 10.37
C ILE A 13 8.79 18.30 11.16
N ARG A 14 7.72 17.58 10.84
CA ARG A 14 6.40 17.72 11.48
C ARG A 14 6.22 16.87 12.74
N GLY A 15 7.20 16.07 13.12
CA GLY A 15 7.08 15.14 14.26
C GLY A 15 6.06 14.01 14.02
N ILE A 16 5.77 13.67 12.77
CA ILE A 16 4.82 12.62 12.40
C ILE A 16 5.58 11.29 12.24
N LYS A 17 5.12 10.24 12.93
CA LYS A 17 5.61 8.89 12.70
C LYS A 17 5.05 8.39 11.36
N ILE A 18 5.94 7.91 10.48
CA ILE A 18 5.51 7.26 9.24
C ILE A 18 6.11 5.87 9.14
N GLU A 19 5.31 4.98 8.58
CA GLU A 19 5.71 3.63 8.21
C GLU A 19 5.52 3.49 6.70
N ILE A 20 6.56 3.03 6.00
CA ILE A 20 6.48 2.79 4.56
C ILE A 20 6.42 1.29 4.37
N LEU A 21 5.26 0.83 3.91
CA LEU A 21 5.03 -0.58 3.62
C LEU A 21 5.80 -1.00 2.39
N GLN A 22 6.49 -2.12 2.50
CA GLN A 22 7.12 -2.79 1.37
C GLN A 22 6.31 -4.04 1.08
N TYR A 23 5.57 -4.04 -0.03
CA TYR A 23 4.75 -5.17 -0.42
C TYR A 23 5.61 -6.33 -0.94
N PRO A 24 5.11 -7.57 -0.87
CA PRO A 24 5.73 -8.71 -1.53
C PRO A 24 6.07 -8.42 -3.00
N GLY A 25 7.23 -8.87 -3.45
CA GLY A 25 7.75 -8.63 -4.79
C GLY A 25 8.35 -7.23 -5.02
N GLN A 26 8.32 -6.32 -4.05
CA GLN A 26 9.04 -5.05 -4.13
C GLN A 26 10.49 -5.20 -3.67
N GLN A 27 11.41 -4.53 -4.38
CA GLN A 27 12.82 -4.53 -4.01
C GLN A 27 13.06 -3.78 -2.70
N GLY A 28 13.67 -4.47 -1.74
CA GLY A 28 14.02 -3.91 -0.43
C GLY A 28 15.27 -3.06 -0.45
N LYS A 29 15.60 -2.49 0.71
CA LYS A 29 16.83 -1.68 0.89
C LYS A 29 18.10 -2.48 0.57
N ASP A 30 18.08 -3.78 0.81
CA ASP A 30 19.22 -4.67 0.59
C ASP A 30 19.25 -5.23 -0.84
N SER A 31 18.48 -4.63 -1.76
CA SER A 31 18.26 -5.11 -3.13
C SER A 31 17.60 -6.49 -3.25
N ASN A 32 17.26 -7.13 -2.13
CA ASN A 32 16.55 -8.39 -2.09
C ASN A 32 15.06 -8.18 -2.40
N ILE A 33 14.52 -9.00 -3.28
CA ILE A 33 13.09 -9.12 -3.56
C ILE A 33 12.59 -10.31 -2.76
N GLN A 34 11.57 -10.10 -1.92
CA GLN A 34 10.94 -11.17 -1.15
C GLN A 34 9.49 -11.35 -1.58
N GLY A 35 9.09 -12.60 -1.84
CA GLY A 35 7.75 -12.93 -2.32
C GLY A 35 7.50 -12.55 -3.78
N GLU A 36 6.28 -12.82 -4.26
CA GLU A 36 5.83 -12.45 -5.60
C GLU A 36 4.95 -11.20 -5.55
N MET A 37 5.09 -10.32 -6.54
CA MET A 37 4.23 -9.14 -6.68
C MET A 37 2.86 -9.57 -7.22
N ASP A 38 1.95 -9.86 -6.29
CA ASP A 38 0.54 -10.18 -6.57
C ASP A 38 -0.38 -9.17 -5.85
N PRO A 39 -1.46 -8.69 -6.51
CA PRO A 39 -2.42 -7.79 -5.88
C PRO A 39 -3.02 -8.33 -4.57
N SER A 40 -3.36 -9.62 -4.51
CA SER A 40 -3.96 -10.25 -3.33
C SER A 40 -2.97 -10.26 -2.18
N SER A 41 -1.72 -10.67 -2.43
CA SER A 41 -0.65 -10.65 -1.42
C SER A 41 -0.38 -9.24 -0.88
N SER A 42 -0.46 -8.22 -1.73
CA SER A 42 -0.28 -6.81 -1.31
C SER A 42 -1.44 -6.33 -0.43
N ILE A 43 -2.67 -6.75 -0.75
CA ILE A 43 -3.87 -6.45 0.03
C ILE A 43 -3.82 -7.17 1.38
N GLU A 44 -3.52 -8.46 1.41
CA GLU A 44 -3.38 -9.24 2.64
C GLU A 44 -2.33 -8.65 3.58
N TYR A 45 -1.16 -8.28 3.03
CA TYR A 45 -0.11 -7.63 3.80
C TYR A 45 -0.57 -6.28 4.38
N ALA A 46 -1.23 -5.45 3.56
CA ALA A 46 -1.78 -4.18 4.04
C ALA A 46 -2.80 -4.40 5.16
N LEU A 47 -3.73 -5.34 5.00
CA LEU A 47 -4.75 -5.65 6.01
C LEU A 47 -4.14 -6.13 7.33
N ALA A 48 -3.07 -6.92 7.28
CA ALA A 48 -2.35 -7.35 8.48
C ALA A 48 -1.78 -6.14 9.25
N VAL A 49 -1.17 -5.19 8.54
CA VAL A 49 -0.64 -3.95 9.13
C VAL A 49 -1.78 -3.10 9.70
N LEU A 50 -2.85 -2.89 8.95
CA LEU A 50 -3.99 -2.09 9.45
C LEU A 50 -4.63 -2.74 10.68
N SER A 51 -4.74 -4.06 10.70
CA SER A 51 -5.26 -4.80 11.86
C SER A 51 -4.38 -4.63 13.09
N ASP A 52 -3.06 -4.57 12.92
CA ASP A 52 -2.13 -4.28 14.02
C ASP A 52 -2.33 -2.87 14.61
N TYR A 53 -2.55 -1.85 13.76
CA TYR A 53 -2.89 -0.50 14.25
C TYR A 53 -4.24 -0.47 15.00
N GLU A 54 -5.25 -1.18 14.50
CA GLU A 54 -6.55 -1.30 15.16
C GLU A 54 -6.45 -2.03 16.50
N GLN A 55 -5.65 -3.10 16.59
CA GLN A 55 -5.40 -3.82 17.85
C GLN A 55 -4.66 -2.96 18.88
N ARG A 56 -3.82 -2.03 18.43
CA ARG A 56 -3.12 -1.06 19.29
C ARG A 56 -3.98 0.16 19.64
N GLU A 57 -5.20 0.27 19.10
CA GLU A 57 -6.07 1.43 19.27
C GLU A 57 -5.40 2.77 18.89
N GLU A 58 -4.46 2.72 17.96
CA GLU A 58 -3.69 3.89 17.53
C GLU A 58 -4.37 4.55 16.33
N PRO A 59 -4.75 5.83 16.38
CA PRO A 59 -5.25 6.54 15.19
C PRO A 59 -4.22 6.57 14.07
N TYR A 60 -4.65 6.23 12.85
CA TYR A 60 -3.77 6.18 11.69
C TYR A 60 -4.41 6.73 10.42
N ARG A 61 -3.53 7.09 9.48
CA ARG A 61 -3.86 7.56 8.14
C ARG A 61 -3.05 6.78 7.13
N THR A 62 -3.66 6.44 6.02
CA THR A 62 -2.97 5.75 4.93
C THR A 62 -2.73 6.70 3.76
N LEU A 63 -1.59 6.54 3.09
CA LEU A 63 -1.25 7.22 1.86
C LEU A 63 -0.91 6.18 0.79
N GLY A 64 -1.84 5.97 -0.15
CA GLY A 64 -1.62 5.15 -1.32
C GLY A 64 -0.97 5.97 -2.44
N ILE A 65 0.12 5.47 -3.03
CA ILE A 65 0.75 6.06 -4.22
C ILE A 65 0.74 5.03 -5.35
N SER A 66 0.24 5.40 -6.54
CA SER A 66 0.15 4.50 -7.71
C SER A 66 -0.53 3.17 -7.35
N HIS A 67 0.15 2.02 -7.46
CA HIS A 67 -0.35 0.71 -7.02
C HIS A 67 -0.89 0.70 -5.58
N GLY A 68 -0.25 1.44 -4.66
CA GLY A 68 -0.71 1.58 -3.28
C GLY A 68 -2.08 2.22 -3.14
N CYS A 69 -2.56 2.97 -4.14
CA CYS A 69 -3.95 3.47 -4.15
C CYS A 69 -4.95 2.33 -4.24
N ASN A 70 -4.67 1.35 -5.11
CA ASN A 70 -5.55 0.20 -5.30
C ASN A 70 -5.57 -0.69 -4.06
N VAL A 71 -4.40 -0.89 -3.44
CA VAL A 71 -4.29 -1.64 -2.18
C VAL A 71 -5.07 -0.94 -1.06
N SER A 72 -4.92 0.38 -0.92
CA SER A 72 -5.63 1.17 0.10
C SER A 72 -7.15 1.15 -0.10
N LEU A 73 -7.62 1.26 -1.35
CA LEU A 73 -9.04 1.15 -1.70
C LEU A 73 -9.59 -0.26 -1.48
N ALA A 74 -8.85 -1.28 -1.88
CA ALA A 74 -9.24 -2.66 -1.66
C ALA A 74 -9.33 -2.98 -0.16
N ALA A 75 -8.39 -2.48 0.65
CA ALA A 75 -8.43 -2.64 2.09
C ALA A 75 -9.61 -1.90 2.75
N SER A 76 -10.02 -0.74 2.23
CA SER A 76 -11.13 0.04 2.81
C SER A 76 -12.49 -0.65 2.67
N ILE A 77 -12.67 -1.52 1.67
CA ILE A 77 -13.92 -2.26 1.45
C ILE A 77 -13.95 -3.64 2.14
N GLN A 78 -12.86 -4.10 2.74
CA GLN A 78 -12.84 -5.38 3.46
C GLN A 78 -13.55 -5.31 4.81
N ASN A 79 -14.01 -6.45 5.32
CA ASN A 79 -14.66 -6.57 6.64
C ASN A 79 -13.66 -6.58 7.81
N VAL A 80 -12.70 -5.66 7.82
CA VAL A 80 -11.81 -5.40 8.96
C VAL A 80 -12.38 -4.20 9.74
N PRO A 81 -12.34 -4.19 11.10
CA PRO A 81 -12.63 -3.00 11.90
C PRO A 81 -11.77 -1.82 11.45
N LYS A 82 -12.34 -0.62 11.45
CA LYS A 82 -11.68 0.62 11.00
C LYS A 82 -12.01 1.76 11.97
N ASN A 83 -11.97 1.47 13.26
CA ASN A 83 -12.38 2.41 14.30
C ASN A 83 -11.36 3.54 14.45
N TYR A 84 -10.10 3.27 14.12
CA TYR A 84 -8.99 4.19 14.26
C TYR A 84 -8.41 4.66 12.91
N TRP A 85 -8.97 4.18 11.79
CA TRP A 85 -8.61 4.67 10.46
C TRP A 85 -9.29 6.02 10.16
N GLU A 86 -8.56 7.12 10.32
CA GLU A 86 -9.12 8.46 10.15
C GLU A 86 -9.36 8.82 8.68
N CYS A 87 -8.39 8.52 7.81
CA CYS A 87 -8.50 8.81 6.39
C CYS A 87 -7.56 7.98 5.50
N ALA A 88 -7.94 7.86 4.24
CA ALA A 88 -7.12 7.32 3.17
C ALA A 88 -6.86 8.41 2.12
N VAL A 89 -5.60 8.75 1.91
CA VAL A 89 -5.16 9.69 0.87
C VAL A 89 -4.68 8.88 -0.33
N LEU A 90 -5.20 9.20 -1.52
CA LEU A 90 -4.85 8.50 -2.76
C LEU A 90 -4.13 9.45 -3.70
N TRP A 91 -2.88 9.14 -4.05
CA TRP A 91 -2.06 9.96 -4.93
C TRP A 91 -1.74 9.24 -6.23
N GLY A 92 -2.33 9.74 -7.32
CA GLY A 92 -2.21 9.17 -8.65
C GLY A 92 -3.01 7.86 -8.79
N PRO A 93 -4.28 7.82 -8.38
CA PRO A 93 -5.09 6.62 -8.55
C PRO A 93 -5.23 6.31 -10.04
N ILE A 94 -5.04 5.04 -10.39
CA ILE A 94 -5.37 4.54 -11.72
C ILE A 94 -6.90 4.41 -11.77
N PRO A 95 -7.58 4.91 -12.82
CA PRO A 95 -9.03 4.79 -12.94
C PRO A 95 -9.50 3.34 -12.74
N TYR A 96 -10.55 3.14 -11.95
CA TYR A 96 -11.05 1.83 -11.50
C TYR A 96 -11.20 0.80 -12.64
N TRP A 97 -11.69 1.22 -13.82
CA TRP A 97 -11.85 0.33 -14.98
C TRP A 97 -10.53 -0.21 -15.54
N LYS A 98 -9.42 0.54 -15.43
CA LYS A 98 -8.08 0.04 -15.79
C LYS A 98 -7.54 -0.90 -14.71
N THR A 99 -7.76 -0.57 -13.43
CA THR A 99 -7.36 -1.42 -12.31
C THR A 99 -8.09 -2.76 -12.29
N TRP A 100 -9.41 -2.77 -12.44
CA TRP A 100 -10.22 -3.98 -12.42
C TRP A 100 -9.85 -4.93 -13.56
N LYS A 101 -9.62 -4.39 -14.77
CA LYS A 101 -9.12 -5.17 -15.90
C LYS A 101 -7.75 -5.80 -15.61
N HIS A 102 -6.81 -5.04 -15.05
CA HIS A 102 -5.46 -5.54 -14.72
C HIS A 102 -5.43 -6.52 -13.53
N MET A 103 -6.34 -6.37 -12.55
CA MET A 103 -6.36 -7.23 -11.36
C MET A 103 -7.19 -8.51 -11.54
N PHE A 104 -8.23 -8.49 -12.38
CA PHE A 104 -9.19 -9.59 -12.48
C PHE A 104 -9.29 -10.24 -13.87
N PHE A 105 -8.76 -9.62 -14.94
CA PHE A 105 -8.95 -10.11 -16.32
C PHE A 105 -7.65 -10.28 -17.12
N ASP A 106 -6.65 -9.42 -16.93
CA ASP A 106 -5.38 -9.46 -17.66
C ASP A 106 -4.24 -9.80 -16.70
N THR A 107 -3.96 -11.09 -16.50
CA THR A 107 -2.61 -11.52 -16.11
C THR A 107 -1.70 -11.38 -17.33
N ASP A 108 -1.30 -10.15 -17.68
CA ASP A 108 -0.19 -9.96 -18.61
C ASP A 108 1.05 -10.60 -17.98
N PRO A 109 1.60 -11.69 -18.56
CA PRO A 109 2.75 -12.40 -17.98
C PRO A 109 3.97 -11.49 -17.82
N ASN A 110 4.01 -10.37 -18.54
CA ASN A 110 5.13 -9.42 -18.51
C ASN A 110 5.07 -8.45 -17.32
N LEU A 111 3.91 -8.26 -16.67
CA LEU A 111 3.77 -7.42 -15.47
C LEU A 111 4.36 -8.06 -14.20
N ARG A 112 4.59 -9.39 -14.21
CA ARG A 112 5.25 -10.12 -13.10
C ARG A 112 6.74 -9.87 -13.00
N LYS A 113 7.34 -9.30 -14.05
CA LYS A 113 8.74 -8.87 -14.04
C LYS A 113 8.74 -7.42 -13.57
N GLY A 114 8.77 -7.24 -12.25
CA GLY A 114 8.90 -5.91 -11.64
C GLY A 114 10.03 -5.13 -12.32
N THR A 115 9.75 -3.87 -12.65
CA THR A 115 10.79 -2.85 -12.93
C THR A 115 11.51 -2.47 -11.65
#